data_AF-A0A520X8H8-F1
#
_entry.id   AF-A0A520X8H8-F1
#
_cell.length_a   1.000
_cell.length_b   1.000
_cell.length_c   1.000
_cell.angle_alpha   90.00
_cell.angle_beta   90.00
_cell.angle_gamma   90.00
#
_symmetry.space_group_name_H-M   'P 1'
#
loop_
_entity.id
_entity.type
_entity.pdbx_description
1 polymer ?
#
loop_
_entity_poly.entity_id
_entity_poly.type
_entity_poly.pdbx_seq_one_letter_code
_entity_poly.pdbx_strand_id
1 'polypeptide(L)' 'MRIETLSHALVRWTSDGWRTVNDAEVKNSGLGVFYNDLPTENLAENDEIVFTFYWTDEEKWENKDFYVKIND' A
#
# COMPACT_ATOMS: atom_id res chain seq x y z
N MET A 1 6.01 1.23 6.64
CA MET A 1 5.96 -0.08 5.94
C MET A 1 6.32 0.15 4.49
N ARG A 2 7.16 -0.69 3.86
CA ARG A 2 7.47 -0.56 2.44
C ARG A 2 6.63 -1.52 1.60
N ILE A 3 6.05 -1.00 0.52
CA ILE A 3 5.43 -1.76 -0.56
C ILE A 3 6.37 -1.77 -1.75
N GLU A 4 6.58 -2.94 -2.36
CA GLU A 4 7.39 -3.12 -3.57
C GLU A 4 6.58 -3.86 -4.64
N THR A 5 6.67 -3.40 -5.88
CA THR A 5 5.97 -3.98 -7.04
C THR A 5 6.90 -4.04 -8.25
N LEU A 6 6.56 -4.91 -9.22
CA LEU A 6 7.27 -5.02 -10.49
C LEU A 6 6.67 -4.14 -11.61
N SER A 7 5.52 -3.54 -11.36
CA SER A 7 4.78 -2.66 -12.30
C SER A 7 4.32 -1.39 -11.58
N HIS A 8 3.94 -0.36 -12.34
CA HIS A 8 3.39 0.86 -11.76
C HIS A 8 2.04 0.57 -11.08
N ALA A 9 1.84 1.22 -9.94
CA ALA A 9 0.63 1.08 -9.15
C ALA A 9 0.34 2.32 -8.31
N LEU A 10 -0.95 2.55 -8.08
CA LEU A 10 -1.43 3.34 -6.96
C LEU A 10 -1.81 2.37 -5.83
N VAL A 11 -1.16 2.51 -4.68
CA VAL A 11 -1.51 1.76 -3.48
C VAL A 11 -2.62 2.52 -2.77
N ARG A 12 -3.81 1.93 -2.71
CA ARG A 12 -4.92 2.45 -1.90
C ARG A 12 -4.92 1.75 -0.56
N TRP A 13 -4.87 2.50 0.53
CA TRP A 13 -4.73 1.93 1.87
C TRP A 13 -5.44 2.73 2.95
N THR A 14 -5.62 2.07 4.09
CA THR A 14 -6.22 2.60 5.31
C THR A 14 -5.57 1.91 6.51
N SER A 15 -5.60 2.58 7.67
CA SER A 15 -5.29 1.99 8.97
C SER A 15 -6.43 2.19 9.98
N ASP A 16 -7.59 2.67 9.53
CA ASP A 16 -8.71 3.05 10.40
C ASP A 16 -10.03 2.41 9.97
N GLY A 17 -9.96 1.24 9.32
CA GLY A 17 -11.13 0.49 8.87
C GLY A 17 -11.88 1.19 7.73
N TRP A 18 -11.16 1.77 6.78
CA TRP A 18 -11.69 2.51 5.62
C TRP A 18 -12.46 3.80 5.98
N ARG A 19 -12.26 4.36 7.18
CA ARG A 19 -12.81 5.68 7.52
C ARG A 19 -12.07 6.78 6.76
N THR A 20 -10.78 6.59 6.54
CA THR A 20 -9.96 7.36 5.61
C THR A 20 -9.43 6.46 4.49
N VAL A 21 -9.38 7.02 3.28
CA VAL A 21 -8.79 6.39 2.10
C VAL A 21 -7.55 7.20 1.74
N ASN A 22 -6.40 6.53 1.73
CA ASN A 22 -5.13 7.13 1.36
C ASN A 22 -4.65 6.47 0.07
N ASP A 23 -4.14 7.27 -0.86
CA ASP A 23 -3.56 6.78 -2.11
C ASP A 23 -2.07 7.15 -2.14
N ALA A 24 -1.22 6.20 -2.49
CA ALA A 24 0.23 6.35 -2.56
C ALA A 24 0.78 5.74 -3.85
N GLU A 25 1.33 6.57 -4.73
CA GLU A 25 1.90 6.11 -6.00
C GLU A 25 3.30 5.51 -5.78
N VAL A 26 3.56 4.32 -6.32
CA VAL A 26 4.88 3.70 -6.24
C VAL A 26 5.88 4.45 -7.14
N LYS A 27 7.08 4.68 -6.63
CA LYS A 27 8.16 5.41 -7.32
C LYS A 27 9.14 4.41 -7.90
N ASN A 28 9.67 4.70 -9.09
CA ASN A 28 10.70 3.88 -9.71
C ASN A 28 12.00 3.95 -8.89
N SER A 29 12.54 2.80 -8.49
CA SER A 29 13.82 2.70 -7.78
C SER A 29 15.04 2.89 -8.67
N GLY A 30 14.88 2.77 -10.00
CA GLY A 30 15.98 2.67 -10.97
C GLY A 30 16.58 1.26 -11.09
N LEU A 31 16.09 0.29 -10.32
CA LEU A 31 16.63 -1.08 -10.23
C LEU A 31 15.63 -2.15 -10.69
N GLY A 32 14.64 -1.76 -11.50
CA GLY A 32 13.61 -2.68 -12.02
C GLY A 32 12.48 -3.00 -11.04
N VAL A 33 12.39 -2.26 -9.93
CA VAL A 33 11.26 -2.33 -8.98
C VAL A 33 10.70 -0.94 -8.70
N PHE A 34 9.43 -0.88 -8.32
CA PHE A 34 8.78 0.32 -7.83
C PHE A 34 8.47 0.16 -6.35
N TYR A 35 8.53 1.26 -5.59
CA TYR A 35 8.27 1.21 -4.16
C TYR A 35 7.61 2.47 -3.61
N ASN A 36 6.93 2.32 -2.48
CA ASN A 36 6.51 3.44 -1.63
C ASN A 36 6.63 3.04 -0.16
N ASP A 37 7.03 3.99 0.67
CA ASP A 37 7.03 3.86 2.13
C ASP A 37 5.75 4.52 2.67
N LEU A 38 4.83 3.70 3.16
CA LEU A 38 3.59 4.19 3.77
C LEU A 38 3.90 4.82 5.15
N PRO A 39 3.28 5.97 5.50
CA PRO A 39 3.50 6.70 6.76
C PRO A 39 2.85 5.98 7.94
N THR A 40 3.46 4.86 8.36
CA THR A 40 2.94 3.96 9.39
C THR A 40 3.64 4.14 10.73
N GLU A 41 4.48 5.18 10.89
CA GLU A 41 5.27 5.42 12.08
C GLU A 41 4.46 5.67 13.37
N ASN A 42 3.20 6.09 13.25
CA ASN A 42 2.34 6.40 14.39
C ASN A 42 1.31 5.30 14.69
N LEU A 43 1.39 4.14 14.04
CA LEU A 43 0.48 3.03 14.31
C LEU A 43 0.87 2.33 15.61
N ALA A 44 -0.15 1.97 16.39
CA ALA A 44 0.02 1.26 17.65
C ALA A 44 0.10 -0.26 17.44
N GLU A 45 0.58 -0.98 18.46
CA GLU A 45 0.45 -2.42 18.51
C GLU A 45 -1.03 -2.83 18.35
N ASN A 46 -1.29 -3.88 17.58
CA ASN A 46 -2.62 -4.37 17.20
C ASN A 46 -3.40 -3.51 16.19
N ASP A 47 -2.84 -2.39 15.70
CA ASP A 47 -3.40 -1.74 14.52
C ASP A 47 -3.28 -2.64 13.29
N GLU A 48 -4.14 -2.42 12.32
CA GLU A 48 -4.17 -3.16 11.06
C GLU A 48 -4.09 -2.18 9.88
N ILE A 49 -3.19 -2.46 8.95
CA ILE A 49 -3.13 -1.79 7.66
C ILE A 49 -3.87 -2.67 6.66
N VAL A 50 -4.85 -2.09 5.97
CA VAL A 50 -5.54 -2.71 4.85
C VAL A 50 -5.16 -1.97 3.58
N PHE A 51 -4.78 -2.67 2.53
CA PHE A 51 -4.44 -2.05 1.25
C PHE A 51 -4.78 -2.92 0.05
N THR A 52 -4.90 -2.28 -1.10
CA THR A 52 -5.05 -2.91 -2.41
C THR A 52 -4.31 -2.10 -3.47
N PHE A 53 -4.16 -2.68 -4.66
CA PHE A 53 -3.45 -2.06 -5.78
C PHE A 53 -4.42 -1.70 -6.89
N TYR A 54 -4.25 -0.49 -7.42
CA TYR A 54 -4.69 -0.15 -8.76
C TYR A 54 -3.48 -0.18 -9.68
N TRP A 55 -3.42 -1.16 -10.58
CA TRP A 55 -2.36 -1.33 -11.56
C TRP A 55 -2.57 -0.32 -12.69
N THR A 56 -1.80 0.76 -12.69
CA THR A 56 -2.01 1.90 -13.59
C THR A 56 -1.71 1.57 -15.04
N ASP A 57 -0.78 0.64 -15.29
CA ASP A 57 -0.45 0.21 -16.65
C ASP A 57 -1.60 -0.57 -17.33
N GLU A 58 -2.44 -1.23 -16.53
CA GLU A 58 -3.55 -2.08 -17.00
C GLU A 58 -4.93 -1.49 -16.67
N GLU A 59 -4.95 -0.32 -16.02
CA GLU A 59 -6.13 0.39 -15.55
C GLU A 59 -7.12 -0.47 -14.74
N LYS A 60 -6.61 -1.40 -13.94
CA LYS A 60 -7.43 -2.37 -13.19
C LYS A 60 -7.09 -2.44 -11.71
N TRP A 61 -8.10 -2.77 -10.91
CA TRP A 61 -7.91 -3.14 -9.51
C TRP A 61 -7.40 -4.57 -9.38
N GLU A 62 -6.63 -4.82 -8.33
CA GLU A 62 -6.22 -6.16 -7.91
C GLU A 62 -7.41 -7.05 -7.49
N ASN A 63 -8.57 -6.46 -7.22
CA ASN A 63 -9.82 -7.13 -6.79
C ASN A 63 -9.65 -7.96 -5.50
N LYS A 64 -8.65 -7.61 -4.69
CA LYS A 64 -8.35 -8.23 -3.42
C LYS A 64 -7.71 -7.22 -2.49
N ASP A 65 -8.07 -7.29 -1.22
CA ASP A 65 -7.42 -6.56 -0.14
C ASP A 65 -6.35 -7.43 0.55
N PHE A 66 -5.28 -6.78 0.97
CA PHE A 66 -4.21 -7.33 1.79
C PHE A 66 -4.26 -6.69 3.17
N TYR A 67 -3.90 -7.47 4.19
CA TYR A 67 -4.03 -7.12 5.59
C TYR A 67 -2.69 -7.35 6.28
N VAL A 68 -2.21 -6.35 7.02
CA VAL A 68 -0.98 -6.43 7.81
C VAL A 68 -1.29 -5.96 9.22
N LYS A 69 -1.11 -6.86 10.20
CA LYS A 69 -1.22 -6.53 11.62
C LYS A 69 0.13 -6.05 12.14
N ILE A 70 0.08 -4.99 12.94
CA ILE A 70 1.25 -4.50 13.67
C ILE A 70 1.39 -5.33 14.94
N ASN A 71 2.51 -6.07 15.03
CA ASN A 71 2.91 -6.86 16.19
C ASN A 71 4.21 -6.27 16.76
N ASP A 72 4.43 -6.48 18.06
CA ASP A 72 5.63 -6.09 18.81
C ASP A 72 6.90 -6.87 18.37
#